data_AF-A0A6S7CA75-F1
#
_entry.id   AF-A0A6S7CA75-F1
#
_cell.length_a   1.000
_cell.length_b   1.000
_cell.length_c   1.000
_cell.angle_alpha   90.00
_cell.angle_beta   90.00
_cell.angle_gamma   90.00
#
_symmetry.space_group_name_H-M   'P 1'
#
loop_
_entity.id
_entity.type
_entity.pdbx_description
1 polymer ?
#
loop_
_entity_poly.entity_id
_entity_poly.type
_entity_poly.pdbx_seq_one_letter_code
_entity_poly.pdbx_strand_id
1 'polypeptide(L)'
;MKTWKLKRTAQCEKCPWLKDVDPHDIPNGYCETKHRNLADTIAEEGDLSALSGPLRAMACHETEGAHCIGWLMNQAGPGNNIALRIHLMTCENFEKIRLRGEQHARFEDTLPG
;
A
#
# COMPACT_ATOMS: atom_id res chain seq x y z
N MET A 1 20.39 11.80 6.34
CA MET A 1 18.94 11.70 6.03
C MET A 1 18.19 11.48 7.33
N LYS A 2 17.02 12.11 7.51
CA LYS A 2 16.18 11.88 8.70
C LYS A 2 15.53 10.50 8.57
N THR A 3 15.59 9.70 9.63
CA THR A 3 14.93 8.39 9.69
C THR A 3 13.46 8.55 10.09
N TRP A 4 12.67 7.51 9.82
CA TRP A 4 11.24 7.50 10.13
C TRP A 4 10.73 6.09 10.44
N LYS A 5 9.49 5.98 10.93
CA LYS A 5 8.84 4.71 11.26
C LYS A 5 7.46 4.62 10.64
N LEU A 6 7.12 3.42 10.18
CA LEU A 6 5.73 3.07 9.88
C LEU A 6 4.91 3.07 11.17
N LYS A 7 3.74 3.72 11.15
CA LYS A 7 2.78 3.68 12.28
C LYS A 7 2.24 2.28 12.54
N ARG A 8 2.21 1.44 11.52
CA ARG A 8 1.75 0.05 11.56
C ARG A 8 2.68 -0.79 10.71
N THR A 9 2.98 -2.01 11.13
CA THR A 9 3.80 -2.94 10.34
C THR A 9 3.10 -4.26 10.03
N ALA A 10 2.00 -4.58 10.71
CA ALA A 10 1.18 -5.74 10.42
C ALA A 10 0.06 -5.37 9.44
N GLN A 11 -0.14 -6.17 8.40
CA GLN A 11 -1.28 -6.01 7.49
C GLN A 11 -2.61 -6.19 8.23
N CYS A 12 -3.62 -5.42 7.80
CA CYS A 12 -5.00 -5.52 8.28
C CYS A 12 -5.64 -6.85 7.88
N GLU A 13 -6.60 -7.32 8.67
CA GLU A 13 -7.27 -8.61 8.42
C GLU A 13 -8.25 -8.54 7.26
N LYS A 14 -8.86 -7.38 7.05
CA LYS A 14 -9.77 -7.10 5.93
C LYS A 14 -9.10 -6.22 4.87
N CYS A 15 -7.79 -6.38 4.65
CA CYS A 15 -7.07 -5.63 3.61
C CYS A 15 -7.45 -6.16 2.22
N PRO A 16 -7.90 -5.31 1.27
CA PRO A 16 -8.22 -5.75 -0.10
C PRO A 16 -7.06 -6.36 -0.90
N TRP A 17 -5.82 -6.20 -0.42
CA TRP A 17 -4.66 -6.85 -1.04
C TRP A 17 -4.60 -8.35 -0.73
N LEU A 18 -5.37 -8.85 0.25
CA LEU A 18 -5.50 -10.27 0.56
C LEU A 18 -6.47 -10.94 -0.41
N LYS A 19 -6.09 -12.09 -0.98
CA LYS A 19 -6.94 -12.83 -1.94
C LYS A 19 -8.21 -13.42 -1.34
N ASP A 20 -8.25 -13.62 -0.03
CA ASP A 20 -9.34 -14.25 0.70
C ASP A 20 -10.26 -13.23 1.39
N VAL A 21 -10.16 -11.95 1.02
CA VAL A 21 -10.97 -10.86 1.59
C VAL A 21 -11.88 -10.25 0.52
N ASP A 22 -13.17 -10.17 0.83
CA ASP A 22 -14.11 -9.32 0.10
C ASP A 22 -14.00 -7.87 0.63
N PRO A 23 -13.68 -6.86 -0.21
CA PRO A 23 -13.66 -5.46 0.19
C PRO A 23 -14.97 -4.97 0.82
N HIS A 24 -16.12 -5.57 0.48
CA HIS A 24 -17.42 -5.23 1.07
C HIS A 24 -17.52 -5.55 2.57
N ASP A 25 -16.66 -6.45 3.08
CA ASP A 25 -16.58 -6.77 4.51
C ASP A 25 -15.84 -5.70 5.33
N ILE A 26 -15.27 -4.66 4.70
CA ILE A 26 -14.55 -3.61 5.42
C ILE A 26 -15.54 -2.85 6.33
N PRO A 27 -15.28 -2.80 7.65
CA PRO A 27 -16.16 -2.12 8.59
C PRO A 27 -16.20 -0.62 8.33
N ASN A 28 -17.32 0.02 8.66
CA ASN A 28 -17.58 1.46 8.48
C ASN A 28 -17.73 1.91 7.01
N GLY A 29 -17.99 0.97 6.11
CA GLY A 29 -18.45 1.22 4.75
C GLY A 29 -17.34 1.15 3.71
N TYR A 30 -17.49 0.18 2.81
CA TYR A 30 -16.75 0.14 1.56
C TYR A 30 -17.34 1.10 0.53
N CYS A 31 -16.49 1.75 -0.27
CA CYS A 31 -16.92 2.61 -1.37
C CYS A 31 -16.04 2.35 -2.59
N GLU A 32 -16.63 1.72 -3.60
CA GLU A 32 -15.92 1.29 -4.80
C GLU A 32 -15.29 2.46 -5.56
N THR A 33 -15.97 3.60 -5.70
CA THR A 33 -15.41 4.79 -6.34
C THR A 33 -14.14 5.27 -5.63
N LYS A 34 -14.14 5.29 -4.29
CA LYS A 34 -12.95 5.65 -3.51
C LYS A 34 -11.84 4.62 -3.70
N HIS A 35 -12.18 3.34 -3.75
CA HIS A 35 -11.21 2.28 -4.00
C HIS A 35 -10.57 2.45 -5.37
N ARG A 36 -11.36 2.61 -6.45
CA ARG A 36 -10.86 2.83 -7.81
C ARG A 36 -9.93 4.04 -7.90
N ASN A 37 -10.22 5.12 -7.18
CA ASN A 37 -9.36 6.31 -7.12
C ASN A 37 -7.99 6.05 -6.47
N LEU A 38 -7.79 4.91 -5.77
CA LEU A 38 -6.48 4.51 -5.25
C LEU A 38 -5.51 4.05 -6.36
N ALA A 39 -5.99 3.87 -7.61
CA ALA A 39 -5.12 3.67 -8.78
C ALA A 39 -4.04 4.77 -8.88
N ASP A 40 -4.38 5.99 -8.47
CA ASP A 40 -3.50 7.17 -8.45
C ASP A 40 -2.39 7.09 -7.37
N THR A 41 -2.29 5.95 -6.67
CA THR A 41 -1.19 5.63 -5.75
C THR A 41 -0.32 4.49 -6.26
N ILE A 42 -0.62 3.94 -7.43
CA ILE A 42 0.15 2.91 -8.12
C ILE A 42 1.13 3.61 -9.05
N ALA A 43 2.42 3.35 -8.90
CA ALA A 43 3.44 3.95 -9.76
C ALA A 43 3.42 3.29 -11.15
N GLU A 44 3.60 4.10 -12.18
CA GLU A 44 3.90 3.60 -13.51
C GLU A 44 5.35 3.12 -13.57
N GLU A 45 5.59 2.00 -14.27
CA GLU A 45 6.94 1.45 -14.40
C GLU A 45 7.87 2.47 -15.06
N GLY A 46 8.99 2.77 -14.39
CA GLY A 46 9.96 3.74 -14.87
C GLY A 46 9.62 5.20 -14.56
N ASP A 47 8.49 5.49 -13.90
CA ASP A 47 8.19 6.85 -13.45
C ASP A 47 9.14 7.28 -12.31
N LEU A 48 9.83 8.39 -12.54
CA LEU A 48 10.78 9.01 -11.62
C LEU A 48 10.27 10.33 -11.05
N SER A 49 9.07 10.77 -11.42
CA SER A 49 8.49 12.06 -11.01
C SER A 49 8.44 12.21 -9.47
N ALA A 50 8.15 11.12 -8.76
CA ALA A 50 8.09 11.07 -7.31
C ALA A 50 9.46 11.14 -6.60
N LEU A 51 10.60 11.13 -7.33
CA LEU A 51 11.92 11.35 -6.73
C LEU A 51 12.12 12.80 -6.29
N SER A 52 11.54 13.75 -7.02
CA SER A 52 11.59 15.18 -6.73
C SER A 52 10.24 15.78 -6.36
N GLY A 53 9.15 15.04 -6.59
CA GLY A 53 7.77 15.40 -6.25
C GLY A 53 7.22 14.71 -4.99
N PRO A 54 5.94 14.95 -4.66
CA PRO A 54 5.27 14.28 -3.55
C PRO A 54 5.03 12.80 -3.88
N LEU A 55 5.38 11.91 -2.94
CA LEU A 55 5.03 10.50 -3.02
C LEU A 55 3.57 10.32 -2.58
N ARG A 56 2.72 9.85 -3.52
CA ARG A 56 1.34 9.48 -3.20
C ARG A 56 1.33 8.11 -2.55
N ALA A 57 0.57 7.98 -1.47
CA ALA A 57 0.54 6.76 -0.68
C ALA A 57 -0.88 6.31 -0.38
N MET A 58 -1.10 4.99 -0.39
CA MET A 58 -2.36 4.40 0.04
C MET A 58 -2.44 4.38 1.57
N ALA A 59 -3.51 4.95 2.11
CA ALA A 59 -3.79 4.93 3.55
C ALA A 59 -4.37 3.58 4.00
N CYS A 60 -4.08 3.20 5.24
CA CYS A 60 -4.68 2.06 5.92
C CYS A 60 -6.14 2.36 6.28
N HIS A 61 -7.06 1.42 6.01
CA HIS A 61 -8.48 1.57 6.35
C HIS A 61 -8.79 1.39 7.84
N GLU A 62 -7.91 0.73 8.61
CA GLU A 62 -8.08 0.51 10.06
C GLU A 62 -7.32 1.52 10.93
N THR A 63 -6.31 2.21 10.40
CA THR A 63 -5.40 3.02 11.23
C THR A 63 -5.11 4.35 10.54
N GLU A 64 -5.62 5.43 11.13
CA GLU A 64 -5.55 6.77 10.57
C GLU A 64 -4.10 7.24 10.34
N GLY A 65 -3.83 7.69 9.11
CA GLY A 65 -2.53 8.17 8.68
C GLY A 65 -1.42 7.11 8.74
N ALA A 66 -1.75 5.83 8.79
CA ALA A 66 -0.81 4.75 8.54
C ALA A 66 -0.81 4.37 7.05
N HIS A 67 0.33 3.88 6.55
CA HIS A 67 0.43 3.30 5.22
C HIS A 67 -0.32 1.96 5.17
N CYS A 68 -1.00 1.68 4.06
CA CYS A 68 -1.52 0.35 3.77
C CYS A 68 -0.35 -0.61 3.51
N ILE A 69 -0.24 -1.69 4.30
CA ILE A 69 0.89 -2.63 4.21
C ILE A 69 0.85 -3.49 2.94
N GLY A 70 -0.33 -3.90 2.49
CA GLY A 70 -0.47 -4.65 1.22
C GLY A 70 0.03 -3.83 0.04
N TRP A 71 -0.44 -2.59 -0.08
CA TRP A 71 0.04 -1.63 -1.08
C TRP A 71 1.53 -1.34 -0.95
N LEU A 72 2.02 -1.09 0.28
CA LEU A 72 3.42 -0.77 0.51
C LEU A 72 4.34 -1.86 -0.01
N MET A 73 4.02 -3.12 0.28
CA MET A 73 4.84 -4.26 -0.15
C MET A 73 4.69 -4.56 -1.64
N ASN A 74 3.51 -4.35 -2.22
CA ASN A 74 3.33 -4.42 -3.66
C ASN A 74 4.20 -3.35 -4.35
N GLN A 75 4.06 -2.08 -3.97
CA GLN A 75 4.76 -0.96 -4.61
C GLN A 75 6.26 -0.91 -4.32
N ALA A 76 6.72 -1.45 -3.19
CA ALA A 76 8.15 -1.60 -2.90
C ALA A 76 8.82 -2.75 -3.68
N GLY A 77 8.04 -3.58 -4.39
CA GLY A 77 8.52 -4.67 -5.20
C GLY A 77 9.42 -4.22 -6.37
N PRO A 78 10.24 -5.12 -6.92
CA PRO A 78 11.02 -4.86 -8.13
C PRO A 78 10.12 -4.40 -9.29
N GLY A 79 10.54 -3.37 -10.03
CA GLY A 79 9.81 -2.85 -11.19
C GLY A 79 8.67 -1.87 -10.87
N ASN A 80 8.29 -1.71 -9.60
CA ASN A 80 7.17 -0.84 -9.21
C ASN A 80 7.65 0.58 -8.87
N ASN A 81 7.57 0.98 -7.60
CA ASN A 81 7.78 2.37 -7.19
C ASN A 81 9.20 2.61 -6.67
N ILE A 82 10.09 3.09 -7.55
CA ILE A 82 11.51 3.35 -7.19
C ILE A 82 11.65 4.45 -6.13
N ALA A 83 10.83 5.50 -6.19
CA ALA A 83 10.85 6.58 -5.20
C ALA A 83 10.48 6.07 -3.81
N LEU A 84 9.46 5.22 -3.72
CA LEU A 84 9.08 4.54 -2.49
C LEU A 84 10.21 3.64 -1.98
N ARG A 85 10.87 2.86 -2.85
CA ARG A 85 12.00 2.00 -2.45
C ARG A 85 13.13 2.80 -1.82
N ILE A 86 13.50 3.95 -2.40
CA ILE A 86 14.51 4.86 -1.84
C ILE A 86 14.01 5.43 -0.50
N HIS A 87 12.74 5.86 -0.43
CA HIS A 87 12.16 6.39 0.80
C HIS A 87 12.15 5.37 1.96
N LEU A 88 11.95 4.08 1.64
CA LEU A 88 11.97 2.98 2.58
C LEU A 88 13.37 2.64 3.12
N MET A 89 14.46 3.03 2.43
CA MET A 89 15.83 2.79 2.91
C MET A 89 16.13 3.46 4.26
N THR A 90 15.37 4.48 4.65
CA THR A 90 15.50 5.20 5.92
C THR A 90 14.37 4.89 6.92
N CYS A 91 13.55 3.86 6.63
CA CYS A 91 12.50 3.38 7.51
C CYS A 91 13.06 2.38 8.54
N GLU A 92 13.05 2.77 9.81
CA GLU A 92 13.75 2.02 10.89
C GLU A 92 13.08 0.70 11.28
N ASN A 93 11.82 0.49 10.90
CA ASN A 93 11.05 -0.70 11.28
C ASN A 93 10.49 -1.45 10.06
N PHE A 94 11.12 -1.27 8.89
CA PHE A 94 10.73 -1.96 7.66
C PHE A 94 10.81 -3.48 7.79
N GLU A 95 11.84 -3.98 8.49
CA GLU A 95 12.07 -5.40 8.77
C GLU A 95 10.96 -6.04 9.63
N LYS A 96 10.12 -5.22 10.28
CA LYS A 96 9.00 -5.68 11.11
C LYS A 96 7.71 -5.81 10.32
N ILE A 97 7.72 -5.55 9.01
CA ILE A 97 6.56 -5.71 8.15
C ILE A 97 6.15 -7.18 8.11
N ARG A 98 4.85 -7.42 8.29
CA ARG A 98 4.25 -8.76 8.25
C ARG A 98 3.01 -8.71 7.38
N LEU A 99 3.11 -9.33 6.20
CA LEU A 99 1.96 -9.64 5.35
C LEU A 99 1.16 -10.80 5.95
N ARG A 100 -0.11 -10.88 5.58
CA ARG A 100 -1.00 -12.00 5.90
C ARG A 100 -1.31 -12.74 4.61
N GLY A 101 -1.55 -14.05 4.68
CA GLY A 101 -2.10 -14.83 3.57
C GLY A 101 -1.43 -14.64 2.20
N GLU A 102 -2.18 -14.98 1.16
CA GLU A 102 -1.78 -14.75 -0.23
C GLU A 102 -2.18 -13.33 -0.67
N GLN A 103 -1.30 -12.65 -1.39
CA GLN A 103 -1.52 -11.29 -1.87
C GLN A 103 -1.93 -11.25 -3.35
N HIS A 104 -2.78 -10.29 -3.71
CA HIS A 104 -2.99 -9.91 -5.11
C HIS A 104 -1.71 -9.35 -5.73
N ALA A 105 -1.47 -9.71 -6.99
CA ALA A 105 -0.30 -9.24 -7.74
C ALA A 105 -0.51 -7.84 -8.31
N ARG A 106 -1.76 -7.51 -8.70
CA ARG A 106 -2.13 -6.26 -9.34
C ARG A 106 -3.19 -5.53 -8.53
N PHE A 107 -3.23 -4.21 -8.70
CA PHE A 107 -4.22 -3.36 -8.03
C PHE A 107 -5.65 -3.65 -8.51
N GLU A 108 -5.84 -3.95 -9.80
CA GLU A 108 -7.16 -4.25 -10.35
C GLU A 108 -7.80 -5.47 -9.70
N ASP A 109 -6.98 -6.41 -9.25
CA ASP A 109 -7.45 -7.63 -8.59
C ASP A 109 -7.92 -7.35 -7.14
N THR A 110 -7.64 -6.17 -6.58
CA THR A 110 -8.14 -5.78 -5.25
C THR A 110 -9.54 -5.16 -5.34
N LEU A 111 -10.00 -4.77 -6.53
CA LEU A 111 -11.34 -4.23 -6.73
C LEU A 111 -12.37 -5.38 -6.70
N PRO A 112 -13.59 -5.16 -6.17
CA PRO A 112 -14.66 -6.12 -6.32
C PRO A 112 -14.98 -6.29 -7.81
N GLY A 113 -15.20 -7.55 -8.20
CA GLY A 113 -15.55 -7.94 -9.57
C GLY A 113 -16.92 -7.45 -10.02
#